data_AF-A0AAE3SI48-F1
#
_entry.id   AF-A0AAE3SI48-F1
#
_cell.length_a   1.000
_cell.length_b   1.000
_cell.length_c   1.000
_cell.angle_alpha   90.00
_cell.angle_beta   90.00
_cell.angle_gamma   90.00
#
_symmetry.space_group_name_H-M   'P 1'
#
loop_
_entity.id
_entity.type
_entity.pdbx_description
1 polymer ?
#
loop_
_entity_poly.entity_id
_entity_poly.type
_entity_poly.pdbx_seq_one_letter_code
_entity_poly.pdbx_strand_id
1 'polypeptide(L)'
;MNCASCQKKLDLYISGNLPGDVKKSVRTHLKECHQCHKTYATILMAEKIINQEKVLQSNPFLATRVMNQIELKDEGFYATPGYSIFRLLQPAALTASIVLALFIGIYAGNSLPTTTAQNRVPEELMLMDDASMESLNLILSVEEIRDNR
;
A
#
# COMPACT_ATOMS: atom_id res chain seq x y z
N MET A 1 -55.32 -4.71 -32.89
CA MET A 1 -54.07 -5.49 -32.99
C MET A 1 -54.29 -6.84 -32.33
N ASN A 2 -53.53 -7.87 -32.73
CA ASN A 2 -53.67 -9.24 -32.21
C ASN A 2 -52.77 -9.42 -30.98
N CYS A 3 -53.15 -10.31 -30.06
CA CYS A 3 -52.40 -10.55 -28.81
C CYS A 3 -50.93 -10.96 -29.07
N ALA A 4 -50.69 -11.84 -30.05
CA ALA A 4 -49.34 -12.29 -30.42
C ALA A 4 -48.46 -11.13 -30.91
N SER A 5 -49.03 -10.23 -31.72
CA SER A 5 -48.32 -9.04 -32.21
C SER A 5 -48.07 -8.02 -31.09
N CYS A 6 -48.96 -7.95 -30.09
CA CYS A 6 -48.77 -7.11 -28.91
C CYS A 6 -47.61 -7.62 -28.06
N GLN A 7 -47.59 -8.91 -27.74
CA GLN A 7 -46.56 -9.51 -26.90
C GLN A 7 -45.17 -9.36 -27.52
N LYS A 8 -45.03 -9.58 -28.83
CA LYS A 8 -43.75 -9.40 -29.54
C LYS A 8 -43.21 -7.97 -29.50
N LYS A 9 -44.09 -6.98 -29.40
CA LYS A 9 -43.74 -5.54 -29.40
C LYS A 9 -43.73 -4.95 -27.99
N LEU A 10 -44.04 -5.74 -26.97
CA LEU A 10 -44.23 -5.26 -25.60
C LEU A 10 -42.89 -4.83 -24.98
N ASP A 11 -41.82 -5.56 -25.25
CA ASP A 11 -40.46 -5.25 -24.79
C ASP A 11 -40.00 -3.88 -25.32
N LEU A 12 -40.07 -3.71 -26.65
CA LEU A 12 -39.77 -2.43 -27.30
C LEU A 12 -40.69 -1.28 -26.84
N TYR A 13 -41.93 -1.59 -26.44
CA TYR A 13 -42.87 -0.59 -25.91
C TYR A 13 -42.44 -0.11 -24.52
N ILE A 14 -41.97 -1.01 -23.67
CA ILE A 14 -41.43 -0.71 -22.34
C ILE A 14 -40.14 0.09 -22.45
N SER A 15 -39.22 -0.30 -23.34
CA SER A 15 -37.96 0.44 -23.58
C SER A 15 -38.16 1.77 -24.31
N GLY A 16 -39.39 2.11 -24.74
CA GLY A 16 -39.71 3.36 -25.42
C GLY A 16 -39.32 3.45 -26.91
N ASN A 17 -38.74 2.39 -27.48
CA ASN A 17 -38.21 2.33 -28.85
C ASN A 17 -39.26 2.03 -29.94
N LEU A 18 -40.52 2.39 -29.71
CA LEU A 18 -41.62 2.16 -30.66
C LEU A 18 -41.99 3.43 -31.44
N PRO A 19 -42.17 3.34 -32.79
CA PRO A 19 -42.72 4.44 -33.57
C PRO A 19 -44.14 4.80 -33.10
N GLY A 20 -44.48 6.08 -33.17
CA GLY A 20 -45.64 6.68 -32.50
C GLY A 20 -46.99 6.02 -32.84
N ASP A 21 -47.19 5.62 -34.08
CA ASP A 21 -48.46 5.00 -34.53
C ASP A 21 -48.64 3.60 -33.95
N VAL A 22 -47.57 2.81 -33.89
CA VAL A 22 -47.58 1.47 -33.30
C VAL A 22 -47.72 1.56 -31.78
N LYS A 23 -47.13 2.58 -31.15
CA LYS A 23 -47.26 2.85 -29.71
C LYS A 23 -48.71 3.12 -29.31
N LYS A 24 -49.46 3.88 -30.11
CA LYS A 24 -50.90 4.12 -29.91
C LYS A 24 -51.70 2.83 -30.01
N SER A 25 -51.43 2.01 -31.04
CA SER A 25 -52.11 0.72 -31.24
C SER A 25 -51.88 -0.26 -30.08
N VAL A 26 -50.65 -0.36 -29.58
CA VAL A 26 -50.30 -1.17 -28.40
C VAL A 26 -51.02 -0.65 -27.14
N ARG A 27 -51.03 0.67 -26.92
CA ARG A 27 -51.70 1.29 -25.77
C ARG A 27 -53.20 1.02 -25.76
N THR A 28 -53.87 1.12 -26.91
CA THR A 28 -55.30 0.81 -27.02
C THR A 28 -55.55 -0.66 -26.72
N HIS A 29 -54.75 -1.57 -27.30
CA HIS A 29 -54.89 -3.01 -27.05
C HIS A 29 -54.65 -3.40 -25.58
N LEU A 30 -53.70 -2.74 -24.90
CA LEU A 30 -53.46 -2.95 -23.46
C LEU A 30 -54.64 -2.52 -22.58
N LYS A 31 -55.47 -1.56 -23.02
CA LYS A 31 -56.69 -1.16 -22.31
C LYS A 31 -57.84 -2.14 -22.52
N GLU A 32 -57.92 -2.74 -23.71
CA GLU A 32 -59.02 -3.62 -24.11
C GLU A 32 -58.78 -5.08 -23.72
N CYS A 33 -57.53 -5.54 -23.71
CA CYS A 33 -57.17 -6.93 -23.47
C CYS A 33 -56.58 -7.15 -22.07
N HIS A 34 -57.34 -7.81 -21.19
CA HIS A 34 -56.92 -8.13 -19.82
C HIS A 34 -55.63 -8.99 -19.77
N GLN A 35 -55.47 -9.94 -20.69
CA GLN A 35 -54.31 -10.85 -20.69
C GLN A 35 -53.02 -10.14 -21.09
N CYS A 36 -53.07 -9.25 -22.08
CA CYS A 36 -51.96 -8.40 -22.47
C CYS A 36 -51.63 -7.38 -21.36
N HIS A 37 -52.64 -6.86 -20.66
CA HIS A 37 -52.42 -5.99 -19.50
C HIS A 37 -51.72 -6.72 -18.35
N LYS A 38 -52.13 -7.94 -18.03
CA LYS A 38 -51.53 -8.76 -16.97
C LYS A 38 -50.06 -9.06 -17.26
N THR A 39 -49.73 -9.44 -18.49
CA THR A 39 -48.35 -9.70 -18.91
C THR A 39 -47.48 -8.43 -18.86
N TYR A 40 -48.01 -7.29 -19.28
CA TYR A 40 -47.34 -6.00 -19.12
C TYR A 40 -47.06 -5.66 -17.65
N ALA A 41 -48.05 -5.83 -16.78
CA ALA A 41 -47.90 -5.58 -15.35
C ALA A 41 -46.84 -6.48 -14.70
N THR A 42 -46.78 -7.76 -15.07
CA THR A 42 -45.75 -8.68 -14.55
C THR A 42 -44.34 -8.27 -14.96
N ILE A 43 -44.15 -7.79 -16.19
CA ILE A 43 -42.84 -7.34 -16.66
C ILE A 43 -42.41 -6.08 -15.90
N LEU A 44 -43.32 -5.11 -15.69
CA LEU A 44 -43.02 -3.92 -14.90
C LEU A 44 -42.66 -4.23 -13.44
N MET A 45 -43.32 -5.23 -12.83
CA MET A 45 -42.96 -5.68 -11.48
C MET A 45 -41.55 -6.28 -11.45
N ALA A 46 -41.21 -7.12 -12.44
CA ALA A 46 -39.87 -7.69 -12.56
C ALA A 46 -38.81 -6.59 -12.75
N GLU A 47 -39.05 -5.61 -13.63
CA GLU A 47 -38.14 -4.47 -13.80
C GLU A 47 -37.98 -3.66 -12.52
N LYS A 48 -39.05 -3.45 -11.75
CA LYS A 48 -38.96 -2.74 -10.47
C LYS A 48 -38.06 -3.46 -9.48
N ILE A 49 -38.21 -4.78 -9.35
CA ILE A 49 -37.36 -5.61 -8.47
C ILE A 49 -35.91 -5.58 -8.96
N ILE A 50 -35.68 -5.76 -10.26
CA ILE A 50 -34.34 -5.70 -10.85
C ILE A 50 -33.71 -4.33 -10.57
N ASN A 51 -34.44 -3.24 -10.77
CA ASN A 51 -33.91 -1.91 -10.54
C ASN A 51 -33.62 -1.64 -9.06
N GLN A 52 -34.40 -2.20 -8.13
CA GLN A 52 -34.16 -2.10 -6.69
C GLN A 52 -32.89 -2.88 -6.27
N GLU A 53 -32.74 -4.11 -6.74
CA GLU A 53 -31.57 -4.96 -6.44
C GLU A 53 -30.30 -4.50 -7.17
N LYS A 54 -30.46 -3.92 -8.36
CA LYS A 54 -29.36 -3.42 -9.20
C LYS A 54 -28.97 -1.97 -8.87
N VAL A 55 -29.53 -1.38 -7.81
CA VAL A 55 -28.91 -0.21 -7.18
C VAL A 55 -27.61 -0.68 -6.52
N LEU A 56 -26.57 -0.88 -7.34
CA LEU A 56 -25.22 -1.04 -6.84
C LEU A 56 -24.90 0.24 -6.09
N GLN A 57 -24.76 0.15 -4.77
CA GLN A 57 -24.06 1.19 -4.04
C GLN A 57 -22.68 1.29 -4.66
N SER A 58 -22.43 2.37 -5.37
CA SER A 58 -21.14 2.62 -6.00
C SER A 58 -20.10 2.62 -4.89
N ASN A 59 -19.26 1.59 -4.85
CA ASN A 59 -18.17 1.53 -3.88
C ASN A 59 -17.26 2.76 -4.15
N PRO A 60 -17.15 3.69 -3.20
CA PRO A 60 -16.47 4.97 -3.42
C PRO A 60 -14.99 4.80 -3.77
N PHE A 61 -14.40 3.63 -3.49
CA PHE A 61 -13.00 3.31 -3.76
C PHE A 61 -12.78 2.45 -5.01
N LEU A 62 -13.84 2.06 -5.73
CA LEU A 62 -13.71 1.21 -6.92
C LEU A 62 -12.93 1.95 -8.02
N ALA A 63 -13.26 3.23 -8.24
CA ALA A 63 -12.56 4.08 -9.20
C ALA A 63 -11.06 4.19 -8.86
N THR A 64 -10.73 4.46 -7.60
CA THR A 64 -9.34 4.53 -7.12
C THR A 64 -8.59 3.21 -7.31
N ARG A 65 -9.21 2.07 -6.96
CA ARG A 65 -8.58 0.75 -7.12
C ARG A 65 -8.33 0.41 -8.59
N VAL A 66 -9.26 0.75 -9.47
CA VAL A 66 -9.09 0.53 -10.92
C VAL A 66 -8.00 1.44 -11.48
N MET A 67 -7.99 2.73 -11.14
CA MET A 67 -6.93 3.65 -11.56
C MET A 67 -5.55 3.17 -11.09
N ASN A 68 -5.41 2.79 -9.82
CA ASN A 68 -4.14 2.28 -9.29
C ASN A 68 -3.67 1.01 -10.03
N GLN A 69 -4.59 0.10 -10.39
CA GLN A 69 -4.19 -1.10 -11.14
C GLN A 69 -3.76 -0.80 -12.58
N ILE A 70 -4.36 0.21 -13.21
CA ILE A 70 -3.95 0.66 -14.56
C ILE A 70 -2.58 1.32 -14.47
N GLU A 71 -2.39 2.23 -13.52
CA GLU A 71 -1.12 2.90 -13.27
C GLU A 71 -0.01 1.89 -12.97
N LEU A 72 -0.22 0.92 -12.08
CA LEU A 72 0.78 -0.12 -11.80
C LEU A 72 1.12 -1.00 -13.01
N LYS A 73 0.18 -1.22 -13.93
CA LYS A 73 0.43 -1.96 -15.18
C LYS A 73 1.19 -1.10 -16.19
N ASP A 74 0.87 0.19 -16.26
CA ASP A 74 1.56 1.15 -17.10
C ASP A 74 2.97 1.47 -16.56
N GLU A 75 3.18 1.51 -15.25
CA GLU A 75 4.49 1.64 -14.60
C GLU A 75 5.40 0.42 -14.90
N GLY A 76 4.82 -0.74 -15.21
CA GLY A 76 5.53 -1.90 -15.72
C GLY A 76 6.01 -1.77 -17.17
N PHE A 77 5.46 -0.80 -17.93
CA PHE A 77 5.78 -0.57 -19.35
C PHE A 77 6.48 0.77 -19.60
N TYR A 78 6.25 1.78 -18.77
CA TYR A 78 6.95 3.06 -18.79
C TYR A 78 8.09 3.06 -17.77
N ALA A 79 9.07 2.19 -18.00
CA ALA A 79 10.44 2.55 -17.67
C ALA A 79 10.77 3.80 -18.49
N THR A 80 10.55 4.97 -17.89
CA THR A 80 10.90 6.27 -18.43
C THR A 80 12.34 6.22 -18.98
N PRO A 81 12.57 6.45 -20.29
CA PRO A 81 13.90 6.30 -20.88
C PRO A 81 14.91 7.38 -20.43
N GLY A 82 14.55 8.24 -19.47
CA GLY A 82 15.39 9.33 -18.95
C GLY A 82 15.79 9.23 -17.47
N TYR A 83 15.30 8.25 -16.70
CA TYR A 83 15.46 8.23 -15.23
C TYR A 83 16.36 7.09 -14.69
N SER A 84 17.07 6.39 -15.57
CA SER A 84 17.95 5.27 -15.18
C SER A 84 19.21 5.72 -14.43
N ILE A 85 19.77 6.88 -14.80
CA ILE A 85 21.01 7.41 -14.18
C ILE A 85 20.76 7.87 -12.75
N PHE A 86 19.62 8.50 -12.46
CA PHE A 86 19.29 9.00 -11.12
C PHE A 86 18.93 7.90 -10.11
N ARG A 87 18.50 6.72 -10.57
CA ARG A 87 18.15 5.59 -9.70
C ARG A 87 19.37 4.87 -9.10
N LEU A 88 20.53 4.95 -9.77
CA LEU A 88 21.81 4.42 -9.25
C LEU A 88 22.64 5.52 -8.55
N LEU A 89 22.48 6.78 -8.95
CA LEU A 89 23.17 7.91 -8.32
C LEU A 89 22.70 8.15 -6.88
N GLN A 90 21.42 7.92 -6.59
CA GLN A 90 20.84 8.17 -5.28
C GLN A 90 21.45 7.33 -4.15
N PRO A 91 21.58 5.98 -4.26
CA PRO A 91 22.27 5.20 -3.24
C PRO A 91 23.78 5.47 -3.20
N ALA A 92 24.41 5.74 -4.34
CA ALA A 92 25.85 6.02 -4.42
C ALA A 92 26.22 7.36 -3.76
N ALA A 93 25.38 8.40 -3.89
CA ALA A 93 25.61 9.69 -3.26
C ALA A 93 25.51 9.60 -1.73
N LEU A 94 24.62 8.75 -1.21
CA LEU A 94 24.44 8.55 0.23
C LEU A 94 25.59 7.77 0.86
N THR A 95 26.13 6.76 0.18
CA THR A 95 27.33 6.07 0.67
C THR A 95 28.57 6.97 0.57
N ALA A 96 28.69 7.74 -0.51
CA ALA A 96 29.78 8.71 -0.67
C ALA A 96 29.74 9.81 0.41
N SER A 97 28.56 10.29 0.81
CA SER A 97 28.45 11.30 1.88
C SER A 97 28.87 10.75 3.25
N ILE A 98 28.56 9.49 3.55
CA ILE A 98 29.01 8.81 4.78
C ILE A 98 30.53 8.68 4.80
N VAL A 99 31.13 8.20 3.70
CA VAL A 99 32.59 8.07 3.59
C VAL A 99 33.27 9.42 3.74
N LEU A 100 32.73 10.46 3.11
CA LEU A 100 33.26 11.82 3.21
C LEU A 100 33.15 12.38 4.64
N ALA A 101 32.01 12.18 5.31
CA ALA A 101 31.81 12.61 6.69
C ALA A 101 32.78 11.92 7.65
N LEU A 102 33.03 10.62 7.47
CA LEU A 102 34.02 9.87 8.25
C LEU A 102 35.43 10.41 8.01
N PHE A 103 35.80 10.65 6.75
CA PHE A 103 37.12 11.16 6.41
C PHE A 103 37.36 12.55 7.04
N ILE A 104 36.39 13.45 6.93
CA ILE A 104 36.44 14.78 7.53
C ILE A 104 36.52 14.66 9.07
N GLY A 105 35.70 13.82 9.68
CA GLY A 105 35.67 13.63 11.13
C GLY A 105 37.01 13.10 11.69
N ILE A 106 37.61 12.11 11.02
CA ILE A 106 38.92 11.55 11.42
C ILE A 106 40.02 12.60 11.28
N TYR A 107 40.05 13.32 10.16
CA TYR A 107 41.10 14.32 9.90
C TYR A 107 40.98 15.52 10.84
N ALA A 108 39.75 15.98 11.10
CA ALA A 108 39.49 17.05 12.07
C ALA A 108 39.82 16.62 13.51
N GLY A 109 39.48 15.39 13.90
CA GLY A 109 39.81 14.85 15.22
C GLY A 109 41.31 14.71 15.46
N ASN A 110 42.07 14.31 14.44
CA ASN A 110 43.53 14.16 14.53
C ASN A 110 44.28 15.51 14.50
N SER A 111 43.67 16.56 13.95
CA SER A 111 44.28 17.90 13.87
C SER A 111 44.06 18.75 15.13
N LEU A 112 43.16 18.31 16.02
CA LEU A 112 43.03 18.89 17.34
C LEU A 112 44.18 18.35 18.20
N PRO A 113 45.01 19.21 18.80
CA PRO A 113 46.01 18.73 19.75
C PRO A 113 45.26 17.97 20.83
N THR A 114 45.60 16.68 20.99
CA THR A 114 45.19 15.91 22.15
C THR A 114 45.76 16.65 23.36
N THR A 115 44.97 17.52 23.99
CA THR A 115 45.20 17.84 25.39
C THR A 115 45.09 16.50 26.07
N THR A 116 46.25 15.93 26.40
CA THR A 116 46.35 14.77 27.28
C THR A 116 45.65 15.20 28.56
N ALA A 117 44.35 14.92 28.65
CA ALA A 117 43.64 14.95 29.90
C ALA A 117 44.38 13.94 30.75
N GLN A 118 45.26 14.41 31.63
CA GLN A 118 45.84 13.57 32.66
C GLN A 118 44.65 12.88 33.32
N ASN A 119 44.58 11.56 33.15
CA ASN A 119 43.73 10.68 33.95
C ASN A 119 44.17 10.84 35.41
N ARG A 120 43.74 11.92 36.06
CA ARG A 120 43.67 11.99 37.51
C ARG A 120 42.31 11.42 37.86
N VAL A 121 42.29 10.11 38.03
CA VAL A 121 41.22 9.41 38.72
C VAL A 121 41.02 10.15 40.06
N PRO A 122 39.78 10.53 40.44
CA PRO A 122 39.51 11.15 41.73
C PRO A 122 40.10 10.30 42.85
N GLU A 123 40.75 10.92 43.83
CA GLU A 123 41.39 10.23 44.95
C GLU A 123 40.38 9.31 45.70
N GLU A 124 39.11 9.70 45.69
CA GLU A 124 37.96 8.93 46.17
C GLU A 124 37.78 7.56 45.48
N LEU A 125 38.08 7.47 44.17
CA LEU A 125 37.90 6.26 43.37
C LEU A 125 39.10 5.31 43.45
N MET A 126 40.27 5.79 43.88
CA MET A 126 41.44 4.94 44.10
C MET A 126 41.25 3.98 45.28
N LEU A 127 40.43 4.35 46.27
CA LEU A 127 40.15 3.52 47.44
C LEU A 127 39.13 2.38 47.16
N MET A 128 38.50 2.38 45.98
CA MET A 128 37.53 1.37 45.57
C MET A 128 38.12 0.30 44.64
N ASP A 129 39.39 0.45 44.22
CA ASP A 129 40.08 -0.51 43.37
C ASP A 129 40.84 -1.56 44.19
N ASP A 130 40.07 -2.35 44.97
CA ASP A 130 40.58 -3.52 45.72
C ASP A 130 41.27 -4.53 44.79
N ALA A 131 40.84 -4.60 43.52
CA ALA A 131 41.39 -5.51 42.52
C ALA A 131 42.84 -5.18 42.13
N SER A 132 43.27 -3.92 42.23
CA SER A 132 44.66 -3.52 42.01
C SER A 132 45.58 -3.77 43.22
N MET A 133 45.00 -3.84 44.43
CA MET A 133 45.71 -4.04 45.69
C MET A 133 45.96 -5.52 46.01
N GLU A 134 45.24 -6.44 45.39
CA GLU A 134 45.56 -7.86 45.45
C GLU A 134 46.68 -8.20 44.45
N SER A 135 47.91 -8.32 44.95
CA SER A 135 49.03 -8.77 44.13
C SER A 135 48.83 -10.23 43.72
N LEU A 136 48.55 -10.47 42.43
CA LEU A 136 48.52 -11.81 41.79
C LEU A 136 49.81 -12.63 42.00
N ASN A 137 50.88 -11.99 42.51
CA ASN A 137 52.13 -12.65 42.85
C ASN A 137 52.00 -13.67 44.00
N LEU A 138 50.97 -13.56 44.86
CA LEU A 138 50.77 -14.51 45.96
C LEU A 138 50.23 -15.87 45.47
N ILE A 139 49.45 -15.88 44.38
CA ILE A 139 48.86 -17.09 43.80
C ILE A 139 49.92 -17.93 43.07
N LEU A 140 50.86 -17.28 42.37
CA LEU A 140 51.93 -18.00 41.65
C LEU A 140 52.95 -18.64 42.61
N SER A 141 53.19 -18.03 43.78
CA SER A 141 54.11 -18.59 44.78
C SER A 141 53.57 -19.85 45.48
N VAL A 142 52.25 -20.06 45.48
CA VAL A 142 51.61 -21.25 46.07
C VAL A 142 51.61 -22.44 45.10
N GLU A 143 51.52 -22.18 43.79
CA GLU A 143 51.57 -23.25 42.78
C GLU A 143 52.97 -23.87 42.70
N GLU A 144 54.04 -23.09 42.88
CA GLU A 144 55.43 -23.56 42.84
C GLU A 144 55.81 -24.46 44.04
N ILE A 145 55.12 -24.32 45.17
CA ILE A 145 55.31 -25.19 46.35
C ILE A 145 54.58 -26.53 46.19
N ARG A 146 53.57 -26.62 45.32
CA ARG A 146 52.76 -27.84 45.13
C ARG A 146 53.39 -28.85 44.16
N ASP A 147 54.31 -28.42 43.29
CA ASP A 147 54.95 -29.29 42.29
C ASP A 147 56.25 -29.96 42.78
N ASN A 148 56.71 -29.64 44.00
CA ASN A 148 57.94 -30.20 44.58
C ASN A 148 57.72 -31.02 45.87
N ARG A 149 56.57 -31.67 46.02
CA ARG A 149 56.32 -32.70 47.05
C ARG A 149 55.69 -33.96 46.45
#